data_AF-A0A535IXE8-F1
#
_entry.id   AF-A0A535IXE8-F1
#
_cell.length_a   1.000
_cell.length_b   1.000
_cell.length_c   1.000
_cell.angle_alpha   90.00
_cell.angle_beta   90.00
_cell.angle_gamma   90.00
#
_symmetry.space_group_name_H-M   'P 1'
#
loop_
_entity.id
_entity.type
_entity.pdbx_description
1 polymer ?
#
loop_
_entity_poly.entity_id
_entity_poly.type
_entity_poly.pdbx_seq_one_letter_code
_entity_poly.pdbx_strand_id
1 'polypeptide(L)'
;MSSTGPKADAARADFRALMDAKGHAVDNARAALARLDVALAAGDLQRTPTLDLMLADLMVALEQDDGQKLGGKSAEAARFILRAVSRELDNA
;
A
#
# COMPACT_ATOMS: atom_id res chain seq x y z
N MET A 1 -3.45 -17.36 -8.54
CA MET A 1 -2.71 -18.10 -7.50
C MET A 1 -2.69 -17.18 -6.30
N SER A 2 -2.87 -17.71 -5.10
CA SER A 2 -2.82 -16.90 -3.89
C SER A 2 -1.42 -16.92 -3.27
N SER A 3 -0.92 -15.78 -2.82
CA SER A 3 0.37 -15.63 -2.18
C SER A 3 0.30 -16.28 -0.80
N THR A 4 0.86 -17.48 -0.65
CA THR A 4 0.72 -18.29 0.57
C THR A 4 2.07 -18.50 1.23
N GLY A 5 2.06 -18.64 2.57
CA GLY A 5 3.24 -18.96 3.36
C GLY A 5 3.76 -17.79 4.23
N PRO A 6 4.72 -18.08 5.11
CA PRO A 6 5.10 -17.19 6.21
C PRO A 6 5.65 -15.83 5.76
N LYS A 7 6.27 -15.76 4.57
CA LYS A 7 6.76 -14.50 4.02
C LYS A 7 5.64 -13.61 3.50
N ALA A 8 4.63 -14.20 2.86
CA ALA A 8 3.43 -13.49 2.42
C ALA A 8 2.64 -12.95 3.63
N ASP A 9 2.48 -13.78 4.67
CA ASP A 9 1.85 -13.37 5.93
C ASP A 9 2.60 -12.23 6.62
N ALA A 10 3.94 -12.32 6.69
CA ALA A 10 4.77 -11.24 7.23
C ALA A 10 4.63 -9.95 6.42
N ALA A 11 4.66 -10.03 5.09
CA ALA A 11 4.49 -8.85 4.24
C ALA A 11 3.12 -8.18 4.43
N ARG A 12 2.03 -8.96 4.55
CA ARG A 12 0.69 -8.45 4.86
C ARG A 12 0.62 -7.81 6.25
N ALA A 13 1.25 -8.44 7.25
CA ALA A 13 1.27 -7.92 8.62
C ALA A 13 2.05 -6.60 8.71
N ASP A 14 3.24 -6.52 8.10
CA ASP A 14 4.05 -5.30 8.04
C ASP A 14 3.30 -4.17 7.35
N PHE A 15 2.64 -4.47 6.22
CA PHE A 15 1.81 -3.52 5.49
C PHE A 15 0.69 -2.96 6.38
N ARG A 16 -0.05 -3.82 7.11
CA ARG A 16 -1.11 -3.38 8.02
C ARG A 16 -0.58 -2.56 9.20
N ALA A 17 0.57 -2.94 9.76
CA ALA A 17 1.20 -2.18 10.82
C ALA A 17 1.55 -0.74 10.39
N LEU A 18 1.98 -0.56 9.13
CA LEU A 18 2.26 0.76 8.56
C LEU A 18 0.98 1.59 8.36
N MET A 19 -0.14 0.97 7.98
CA MET A 19 -1.43 1.66 7.88
C MET A 19 -1.95 2.17 9.23
N ASP A 20 -1.73 1.40 10.31
CA ASP A 20 -2.16 1.72 11.67
C ASP A 20 -1.12 2.54 12.47
N ALA A 21 0.05 2.81 11.87
CA ALA A 21 1.10 3.57 12.52
C ALA A 21 0.61 4.98 12.89
N LYS A 22 1.02 5.47 14.06
CA LYS A 22 0.79 6.87 14.43
C LYS A 22 1.66 7.78 13.56
N GLY A 23 1.10 8.91 13.11
CA GLY A 23 1.85 9.90 12.32
C GLY A 23 1.06 10.46 11.16
N HIS A 24 1.80 11.00 10.18
CA HIS A 24 1.23 11.55 8.95
C HIS A 24 0.75 10.43 8.04
N ALA A 25 -0.54 10.45 7.69
CA ALA A 25 -1.17 9.41 6.89
C ALA A 25 -0.47 9.16 5.53
N VAL A 26 0.06 10.23 4.92
CA VAL A 26 0.77 10.17 3.63
C VAL A 26 2.14 9.53 3.77
N ASP A 27 2.89 9.87 4.82
CA ASP A 27 4.21 9.27 5.07
C ASP A 27 4.05 7.77 5.36
N ASN A 28 3.04 7.41 6.15
CA ASN A 28 2.68 6.02 6.40
C ASN A 28 2.27 5.30 5.10
N ALA A 29 1.50 5.94 4.23
CA ALA A 29 1.11 5.39 2.94
C ALA A 29 2.31 5.14 2.01
N ARG A 30 3.27 6.08 1.99
CA ARG A 30 4.53 5.93 1.22
C ARG A 30 5.38 4.79 1.77
N ALA A 31 5.50 4.68 3.09
CA ALA A 31 6.20 3.57 3.72
C ALA A 31 5.52 2.23 3.42
N ALA A 32 4.19 2.17 3.45
CA ALA A 32 3.41 0.99 3.11
C ALA A 32 3.62 0.59 1.64
N LEU A 33 3.61 1.55 0.71
CA LEU A 33 3.90 1.32 -0.70
C LEU A 33 5.32 0.77 -0.91
N ALA A 34 6.33 1.38 -0.26
CA ALA A 34 7.71 0.90 -0.33
C ALA A 34 7.87 -0.53 0.20
N ARG A 35 7.17 -0.87 1.29
CA ARG A 35 7.19 -2.23 1.85
C ARG A 35 6.57 -3.27 0.91
N LEU A 36 5.49 -2.90 0.21
CA LEU A 36 4.86 -3.76 -0.80
C LEU A 36 5.78 -3.97 -2.00
N ASP A 37 6.45 -2.92 -2.49
CA ASP A 37 7.37 -3.03 -3.61
C ASP A 37 8.49 -4.06 -3.32
N VAL A 38 9.07 -4.01 -2.12
CA VAL A 38 10.06 -5.01 -1.66
C VAL A 38 9.50 -6.43 -1.66
N ALA A 39 8.28 -6.63 -1.15
CA ALA A 39 7.66 -7.96 -1.11
C ALA A 39 7.34 -8.51 -2.50
N LEU A 40 6.87 -7.65 -3.41
CA LEU A 40 6.60 -7.99 -4.80
C LEU A 40 7.89 -8.32 -5.55
N ALA A 41 8.94 -7.52 -5.37
CA ALA A 41 10.25 -7.76 -5.99
C ALA A 41 10.92 -9.05 -5.47
N ALA A 42 10.73 -9.38 -4.19
CA ALA A 42 11.20 -10.64 -3.60
C ALA A 42 10.38 -11.87 -4.04
N GLY A 43 9.21 -11.68 -4.65
CA GLY A 43 8.27 -12.74 -4.98
C GLY A 43 7.50 -13.29 -3.78
N ASP A 44 7.54 -12.59 -2.64
CA ASP A 44 6.79 -12.96 -1.43
C ASP A 44 5.29 -12.66 -1.59
N LEU A 45 4.96 -11.68 -2.43
CA LEU A 45 3.61 -11.35 -2.86
C LEU A 45 3.53 -11.43 -4.40
N GLN A 46 2.38 -11.82 -4.92
CA GLN A 46 2.11 -11.85 -6.36
C GLN A 46 1.49 -10.53 -6.83
N ARG A 47 1.97 -10.00 -7.96
CA ARG A 47 1.26 -8.94 -8.67
C ARG A 47 0.00 -9.52 -9.30
N THR A 48 -1.10 -8.79 -9.15
CA THR A 48 -2.34 -9.01 -9.91
C THR A 48 -2.66 -7.74 -10.69
N PRO A 49 -3.37 -7.85 -11.84
CA PRO A 49 -3.78 -6.67 -12.59
C PRO A 49 -4.61 -5.68 -11.75
N THR A 50 -5.45 -6.20 -10.84
CA THR A 50 -6.23 -5.40 -9.90
C THR A 50 -5.33 -4.65 -8.92
N LEU A 51 -4.33 -5.33 -8.35
CA LEU A 51 -3.37 -4.71 -7.44
C LEU A 51 -2.58 -3.62 -8.16
N ASP A 52 -2.14 -3.84 -9.39
CA ASP A 52 -1.43 -2.83 -10.19
C ASP A 52 -2.25 -1.56 -10.41
N LEU A 53 -3.53 -1.69 -10.72
CA LEU A 53 -4.44 -0.53 -10.86
C LEU A 53 -4.57 0.25 -9.55
N MET A 54 -4.79 -0.45 -8.43
CA MET A 54 -4.89 0.19 -7.11
C MET A 54 -3.60 0.89 -6.71
N LEU A 55 -2.44 0.31 -7.01
CA LEU A 55 -1.14 0.91 -6.71
C LEU A 55 -0.89 2.16 -7.58
N ALA A 56 -1.31 2.15 -8.85
CA ALA A 56 -1.24 3.33 -9.71
C ALA A 56 -2.11 4.48 -9.18
N ASP A 57 -3.37 4.20 -8.79
CA ASP A 57 -4.25 5.19 -8.17
C ASP A 57 -3.65 5.75 -6.86
N LEU A 58 -3.03 4.87 -6.06
CA LEU A 58 -2.34 5.29 -4.83
C LEU A 58 -1.17 6.23 -5.14
N MET A 59 -0.37 5.94 -6.17
CA MET A 59 0.75 6.81 -6.56
C MET A 59 0.26 8.21 -6.93
N VAL A 60 -0.82 8.31 -7.71
CA VAL A 60 -1.45 9.60 -8.06
C VAL A 60 -1.98 10.31 -6.81
N ALA A 61 -2.59 9.59 -5.88
CA ALA A 61 -3.08 10.18 -4.63
C ALA A 61 -1.94 10.66 -3.70
N LEU A 62 -0.73 10.12 -3.86
CA LEU A 62 0.46 10.47 -3.09
C LEU A 62 1.39 11.47 -3.80
N GLU A 63 1.10 11.81 -5.06
CA GLU A 63 1.83 12.80 -5.86
C GLU A 63 1.65 14.19 -5.25
N GLN A 64 2.75 14.92 -5.10
CA GLN A 64 2.78 16.29 -4.59
C GLN A 64 3.44 17.18 -5.63
N ASP A 65 2.84 18.35 -5.89
CA ASP A 65 3.59 19.47 -6.44
C ASP A 65 4.60 19.97 -5.39
N ASP A 66 5.80 20.32 -5.85
CA ASP A 66 6.96 20.63 -4.99
C ASP A 66 6.59 21.65 -3.89
N GLY A 67 6.74 21.23 -2.63
CA GLY A 67 6.53 22.08 -1.44
C GLY A 67 5.11 22.10 -0.83
N GLN A 68 4.10 21.44 -1.41
CA GLN A 68 2.76 21.38 -0.81
C GLN A 68 2.56 20.15 0.06
N LYS A 69 2.15 20.32 1.32
CA LYS A 69 1.60 19.20 2.11
C LYS A 69 0.26 18.77 1.52
N LEU A 70 0.10 17.47 1.24
CA LEU A 70 -1.18 16.92 0.80
C LEU A 70 -2.27 17.25 1.81
N GLY A 71 -3.37 17.82 1.32
CA GLY A 71 -4.53 18.16 2.13
C GLY A 71 -5.33 16.93 2.56
N GLY A 72 -6.36 17.15 3.38
CA GLY A 72 -7.19 16.08 3.94
C GLY A 72 -7.78 15.12 2.90
N LYS A 73 -8.14 15.59 1.70
CA LYS A 73 -8.74 14.76 0.64
C LYS A 73 -7.78 13.70 0.10
N SER A 74 -6.52 14.05 -0.19
CA SER A 74 -5.54 13.09 -0.70
C SER A 74 -5.13 12.08 0.38
N ALA A 75 -5.04 12.53 1.64
CA ALA A 75 -4.82 11.63 2.77
C ALA A 75 -5.99 10.64 2.97
N GLU A 76 -7.22 11.10 2.75
CA GLU A 76 -8.41 10.25 2.85
C GLU A 76 -8.48 9.24 1.69
N ALA A 77 -8.20 9.70 0.46
CA ALA A 77 -8.10 8.83 -0.73
C ALA A 77 -7.05 7.73 -0.54
N ALA A 78 -5.84 8.10 -0.07
CA ALA A 78 -4.78 7.13 0.22
C ALA A 78 -5.23 6.06 1.22
N ARG A 79 -5.96 6.44 2.28
CA ARG A 79 -6.50 5.48 3.26
C ARG A 79 -7.52 4.53 2.66
N PHE A 80 -8.41 5.01 1.80
CA PHE A 80 -9.39 4.16 1.12
C PHE A 80 -8.71 3.17 0.18
N ILE A 81 -7.76 3.64 -0.63
CA ILE A 81 -7.03 2.79 -1.57
C ILE A 81 -6.19 1.74 -0.84
N LEU A 82 -5.47 2.13 0.22
CA LEU A 82 -4.69 1.19 1.04
C LEU A 82 -5.56 0.10 1.69
N ARG A 83 -6.78 0.43 2.13
CA ARG A 83 -7.73 -0.57 2.62
C ARG A 83 -8.20 -1.53 1.53
N ALA A 84 -8.39 -1.04 0.30
CA ALA A 84 -8.71 -1.89 -0.85
C ALA A 84 -7.54 -2.83 -1.18
N VAL A 85 -6.31 -2.30 -1.19
CA VAL A 85 -5.08 -3.09 -1.36
C VAL A 85 -4.96 -4.16 -0.29
N SER A 86 -5.19 -3.85 0.99
CA SER A 86 -5.14 -4.86 2.05
C SER A 86 -6.09 -6.03 1.79
N ARG A 87 -7.31 -5.74 1.29
CA ARG A 87 -8.30 -6.77 1.00
C ARG A 87 -7.93 -7.58 -0.23
N GLU A 88 -7.40 -6.92 -1.26
CA GLU A 88 -6.91 -7.61 -2.47
C GLU A 88 -5.77 -8.55 -2.13
N LEU A 89 -4.83 -8.14 -1.26
CA LEU A 89 -3.74 -9.00 -0.81
C LEU A 89 -4.21 -10.25 -0.05
N ASP A 90 -5.36 -10.21 0.61
CA ASP A 90 -5.96 -11.38 1.27
C ASP A 90 -6.62 -12.35 0.27
N ASN A 91 -7.06 -11.85 -0.89
CA ASN A 91 -7.70 -12.64 -1.94
C ASN A 91 -6.69 -13.21 -2.96
N ALA A 92 -5.57 -12.51 -3.14
CA ALA A 92 -4.47 -12.84 -4.05
C ALA A 92 -3.33 -13.62 -3.39
#